data_AF-A0A7C1U3Y4-F1
#
_entry.id   AF-A0A7C1U3Y4-F1
#
_cell.length_a   1.000
_cell.length_b   1.000
_cell.length_c   1.000
_cell.angle_alpha   90.00
_cell.angle_beta   90.00
_cell.angle_gamma   90.00
#
_symmetry.space_group_name_H-M   'P 1'
#
loop_
_entity.id
_entity.type
_entity.pdbx_description
1 polymer ?
#
loop_
_entity_poly.entity_id
_entity_poly.type
_entity_poly.pdbx_seq_one_letter_code
_entity_poly.pdbx_strand_id
1 'polypeptide(L)'
;MDGGGLAKWRLPFRVVLYVLVGWFVLRFNPFGISDKSDLASQDAIYRLLAPGYHSPARDAIVVVLLDEAAIQDLYEWQVFHANEWPVRYRDHAYLLGRILGLGPRALFVDVFFRRQRSTDDSFPLLLRVLERGQERQGVRVLLAGNFAGDPLTPDQEALERVADLSLNGWSGFGKAYPLRIGDEFTTAYELYRRVCLEGSPLAACTGAPLQDSHLEDGAALSVYWGSHSPGPLFPEFAHASCEPFEGTAWEVVRQAVHGFGQGLLGHLDAEEARVKCPYHRVIFGNELVAVIKRGTPEQKEALRKAIAGKVVLYGLSLDGLHDVVESPVHGQLPGVFLHAMALDNLMALGKEYIKASDDFIGRVNLAIWAVLAIFFAVGTRWLETRMVPVSGKGGVDEDVGGEKGAGQPGAGKVRAAFRHPEAIMFALGTLVVVAVSVFMFSVMDYEPLNSIGFISLLGAISLLRDSKLESHFVERLPRLLGRIFGNSDQKTRDGKTPREAGGGDT
;
A
#
# COMPACT_ATOMS: atom_id res chain seq x y z
N MET A 1 7.32 -32.67 -44.03
CA MET A 1 7.66 -31.47 -43.24
C MET A 1 8.24 -31.96 -41.92
N ASP A 2 9.55 -31.88 -41.80
CA ASP A 2 10.30 -32.51 -40.72
C ASP A 2 9.98 -31.87 -39.36
N GLY A 3 9.91 -32.70 -38.31
CA GLY A 3 9.60 -32.30 -36.93
C GLY A 3 10.52 -31.21 -36.35
N GLY A 4 11.63 -30.87 -37.01
CA GLY A 4 12.52 -29.77 -36.65
C GLY A 4 11.94 -28.36 -36.87
N GLY A 5 10.95 -28.19 -37.75
CA GLY A 5 10.32 -26.88 -38.00
C GLY A 5 9.47 -26.37 -36.84
N LEU A 6 8.70 -27.26 -36.22
CA LEU A 6 7.81 -26.93 -35.09
C LEU A 6 8.59 -26.58 -33.81
N ALA A 7 9.76 -27.18 -33.60
CA ALA A 7 10.60 -26.91 -32.43
C ALA A 7 11.23 -25.50 -32.42
N LYS A 8 11.37 -24.87 -33.60
CA LYS A 8 11.91 -23.49 -33.75
C LYS A 8 10.90 -22.43 -33.31
N TRP A 9 9.61 -22.68 -33.48
CA TRP A 9 8.55 -21.71 -33.14
C TRP A 9 8.08 -21.77 -31.69
N ARG A 10 8.43 -22.83 -30.95
CA ARG A 10 8.01 -22.99 -29.54
C ARG A 10 8.50 -21.88 -28.62
N LEU A 11 9.78 -21.50 -28.72
CA LEU A 11 10.35 -20.45 -27.87
C LEU A 11 9.73 -19.07 -28.13
N PRO A 12 9.70 -18.53 -29.38
CA PRO A 12 9.10 -17.23 -29.63
C PRO A 12 7.61 -17.21 -29.30
N PHE A 13 6.89 -18.32 -29.56
CA PHE A 13 5.49 -18.44 -29.15
C PHE A 13 5.32 -18.33 -27.63
N ARG A 14 6.11 -19.07 -26.84
CA ARG A 14 6.08 -19.00 -25.37
C ARG A 14 6.37 -17.61 -24.85
N VAL A 15 7.41 -16.96 -25.36
CA VAL A 15 7.75 -15.57 -24.99
C VAL A 15 6.57 -14.64 -25.24
N VAL A 16 6.01 -14.66 -26.45
CA VAL A 16 4.86 -13.81 -26.79
C VAL A 16 3.66 -14.13 -25.91
N LEU A 17 3.34 -15.41 -25.71
CA LEU A 17 2.24 -15.84 -24.86
C LEU A 17 2.40 -15.35 -23.42
N TYR A 18 3.57 -15.55 -22.80
CA TYR A 18 3.80 -15.17 -21.41
C TYR A 18 3.77 -13.65 -21.21
N VAL A 19 4.38 -12.90 -22.15
CA VAL A 19 4.31 -11.43 -22.14
C VAL A 19 2.86 -10.97 -22.27
N LEU A 20 2.09 -11.53 -23.21
CA LEU A 20 0.69 -11.15 -23.41
C LEU A 20 -0.20 -11.50 -22.22
N VAL A 21 0.01 -12.66 -21.58
CA VAL A 21 -0.75 -13.07 -20.39
C VAL A 21 -0.51 -12.09 -19.25
N GLY A 22 0.74 -11.75 -18.94
CA GLY A 22 1.00 -10.79 -17.87
C GLY A 22 0.62 -9.37 -18.24
N TRP A 23 0.81 -8.93 -19.49
CA TRP A 23 0.27 -7.65 -19.94
C TRP A 23 -1.24 -7.60 -19.75
N PHE A 24 -1.97 -8.66 -20.10
CA PHE A 24 -3.42 -8.73 -19.91
C PHE A 24 -3.81 -8.65 -18.42
N VAL A 25 -3.16 -9.45 -17.56
CA VAL A 25 -3.45 -9.45 -16.11
C VAL A 25 -3.13 -8.10 -15.48
N LEU A 26 -1.97 -7.52 -15.76
CA LEU A 26 -1.56 -6.22 -15.21
C LEU A 26 -2.41 -5.06 -15.73
N ARG A 27 -2.81 -5.10 -17.01
CA ARG A 27 -3.54 -3.98 -17.65
C ARG A 27 -5.05 -3.99 -17.39
N PHE A 28 -5.66 -5.18 -17.41
CA PHE A 28 -7.11 -5.33 -17.28
C PHE A 28 -7.56 -5.76 -15.89
N ASN A 29 -6.62 -6.19 -15.04
CA ASN A 29 -6.88 -6.58 -13.66
C ASN A 29 -8.15 -7.45 -13.51
N PRO A 30 -8.21 -8.62 -14.19
CA PRO A 30 -9.40 -9.45 -14.16
C PRO A 30 -9.72 -9.84 -12.71
N PHE A 31 -10.96 -9.62 -12.28
CA PHE A 31 -11.45 -9.91 -10.93
C PHE A 31 -10.75 -9.14 -9.79
N GLY A 32 -10.01 -8.06 -10.08
CA GLY A 32 -9.35 -7.25 -9.04
C GLY A 32 -8.11 -7.91 -8.41
N ILE A 33 -7.55 -8.95 -9.04
CA ILE A 33 -6.45 -9.74 -8.49
C ILE A 33 -5.17 -8.91 -8.37
N SER A 34 -4.87 -8.05 -9.34
CA SER A 34 -3.67 -7.20 -9.32
C SER A 34 -3.71 -6.25 -8.13
N ASP A 35 -4.83 -5.58 -7.88
CA ASP A 35 -4.95 -4.65 -6.74
C ASP A 35 -4.87 -5.40 -5.41
N LYS A 36 -5.58 -6.53 -5.27
CA LYS A 36 -5.55 -7.32 -4.02
C LYS A 36 -4.17 -7.90 -3.72
N SER A 37 -3.45 -8.36 -4.74
CA SER A 37 -2.09 -8.90 -4.57
C SER A 37 -1.06 -7.81 -4.28
N ASP A 38 -1.26 -6.61 -4.85
CA ASP A 38 -0.44 -5.44 -4.57
C ASP A 38 -0.57 -5.03 -3.10
N LEU A 39 -1.81 -4.87 -2.65
CA LEU A 39 -2.14 -4.60 -1.24
C LEU A 39 -1.56 -5.66 -0.30
N ALA A 40 -1.76 -6.94 -0.60
CA ALA A 40 -1.22 -8.01 0.24
C ALA A 40 0.32 -8.02 0.28
N SER A 41 0.98 -7.70 -0.83
CA SER A 41 2.44 -7.62 -0.92
C SER A 41 2.98 -6.44 -0.11
N GLN A 42 2.37 -5.27 -0.29
CA GLN A 42 2.71 -4.06 0.43
C GLN A 42 2.54 -4.25 1.94
N ASP A 43 1.37 -4.73 2.38
CA ASP A 43 1.07 -4.95 3.79
C ASP A 43 2.06 -5.92 4.45
N ALA A 44 2.44 -7.00 3.74
CA ALA A 44 3.41 -7.97 4.22
C ALA A 44 4.80 -7.36 4.41
N ILE A 45 5.26 -6.58 3.43
CA ILE A 45 6.57 -5.94 3.48
C ILE A 45 6.59 -4.85 4.56
N TYR A 46 5.53 -4.04 4.66
CA TYR A 46 5.44 -3.02 5.69
C TYR A 46 5.39 -3.62 7.09
N ARG A 47 4.64 -4.69 7.34
CA ARG A 47 4.68 -5.43 8.62
C ARG A 47 6.07 -5.95 8.95
N LEU A 48 6.79 -6.48 7.95
CA LEU A 48 8.15 -7.01 8.13
C LEU A 48 9.14 -5.90 8.50
N LEU A 49 9.01 -4.73 7.87
CA LEU A 49 9.92 -3.61 8.07
C LEU A 49 9.51 -2.70 9.22
N ALA A 50 8.26 -2.74 9.69
CA ALA A 50 7.71 -1.84 10.72
C ALA A 50 8.55 -1.75 12.01
N PRO A 51 9.20 -2.82 12.52
CA PRO A 51 10.10 -2.72 13.65
C PRO A 51 11.33 -1.83 13.39
N GLY A 52 11.77 -1.69 12.15
CA GLY A 52 12.90 -0.83 11.78
C GLY A 52 12.53 0.66 11.67
N TYR A 53 11.25 1.01 11.60
CA TYR A 53 10.82 2.41 11.48
C TYR A 53 10.83 3.12 12.84
N HIS A 54 11.89 3.90 13.06
CA HIS A 54 12.05 4.76 14.22
C HIS A 54 12.13 6.22 13.79
N SER A 55 11.15 7.02 14.20
CA SER A 55 11.05 8.42 13.81
C SER A 55 10.98 9.32 15.05
N PRO A 56 11.85 10.34 15.17
CA PRO A 56 11.68 11.40 16.19
C PRO A 56 10.37 12.17 16.02
N ALA A 57 9.78 12.18 14.81
CA ALA A 57 8.49 12.82 14.55
C ALA A 57 7.35 12.20 15.35
N ARG A 58 7.42 10.90 15.66
CA ARG A 58 6.41 10.20 16.48
C ARG A 58 6.17 10.91 17.80
N ASP A 59 7.23 11.34 18.45
CA ASP A 59 7.15 11.97 19.76
C ASP A 59 6.81 13.48 19.66
N ALA A 60 6.83 14.05 18.46
CA ALA A 60 6.44 15.43 18.13
C ALA A 60 4.96 15.55 17.68
N ILE A 61 4.29 14.43 17.44
CA ILE A 61 2.89 14.34 16.99
C ILE A 61 2.05 13.66 18.09
N VAL A 62 0.90 14.24 18.41
CA VAL A 62 -0.03 13.70 19.42
C VAL A 62 -1.45 13.70 18.87
N VAL A 63 -2.15 12.59 19.06
CA VAL A 63 -3.56 12.46 18.71
C VAL A 63 -4.40 12.67 19.97
N VAL A 64 -5.30 13.65 19.93
CA VAL A 64 -6.37 13.78 20.92
C VAL A 64 -7.63 13.16 20.32
N LEU A 65 -8.12 12.10 20.95
CA LEU A 65 -9.23 11.31 20.41
C LEU A 65 -10.48 11.50 21.26
N LEU A 66 -11.61 11.73 20.61
CA LEU A 66 -12.92 11.73 21.26
C LEU A 66 -13.70 10.51 20.78
N ASP A 67 -13.82 9.53 21.66
CA ASP A 67 -14.58 8.30 21.45
C ASP A 67 -15.90 8.32 22.23
N GLU A 68 -16.69 7.26 22.10
CA GLU A 68 -18.00 7.15 22.76
C GLU A 68 -17.88 7.19 24.29
N ALA A 69 -16.88 6.50 24.85
CA ALA A 69 -16.61 6.50 26.29
C ALA A 69 -16.28 7.92 26.79
N ALA A 70 -15.42 8.65 26.07
CA ALA A 70 -15.08 10.02 26.43
C ALA A 70 -16.28 10.97 26.32
N ILE A 71 -17.15 10.81 25.32
CA ILE A 71 -18.37 11.60 25.20
C ILE A 71 -19.28 11.35 26.40
N GLN A 72 -19.51 10.07 26.73
CA GLN A 72 -20.36 9.68 27.85
C GLN A 72 -19.83 10.20 29.18
N ASP A 73 -18.53 10.00 29.47
CA ASP A 73 -17.89 10.50 30.68
C ASP A 73 -18.00 12.02 30.81
N LEU A 74 -17.71 12.76 29.73
CA LEU A 74 -17.77 14.22 29.74
C LEU A 74 -19.19 14.75 29.93
N TYR A 75 -20.20 14.04 29.42
CA TYR A 75 -21.60 14.35 29.67
C TYR A 75 -21.98 14.09 31.14
N GLU A 76 -21.64 12.91 31.67
CA GLU A 76 -21.93 12.56 33.07
C GLU A 76 -21.27 13.53 34.04
N TRP A 77 -20.05 13.99 33.75
CA TRP A 77 -19.33 14.99 34.53
C TRP A 77 -19.86 16.42 34.36
N GLN A 78 -20.96 16.60 33.62
CA GLN A 78 -21.59 17.89 33.32
C GLN A 78 -20.61 18.88 32.64
N VAL A 79 -19.70 18.34 31.83
CA VAL A 79 -18.76 19.13 31.02
C VAL A 79 -19.31 19.33 29.62
N PHE A 80 -19.80 18.26 29.01
CA PHE A 80 -20.46 18.29 27.71
C PHE A 80 -21.97 18.37 27.86
N HIS A 81 -22.61 18.97 26.85
CA HIS A 81 -24.06 19.04 26.74
C HIS A 81 -24.64 17.94 25.86
N ALA A 82 -23.87 17.43 24.91
CA ALA A 82 -24.21 16.22 24.16
C ALA A 82 -23.76 14.97 24.92
N ASN A 83 -24.61 13.95 24.94
CA ASN A 83 -24.33 12.59 25.40
C ASN A 83 -24.14 11.60 24.24
N GLU A 84 -24.16 12.09 23.00
CA GLU A 84 -24.05 11.29 21.79
C GLU A 84 -23.37 12.08 20.67
N TRP A 85 -22.96 11.37 19.63
CA TRP A 85 -22.57 12.01 18.37
C TRP A 85 -23.82 12.43 17.58
N PRO A 86 -23.82 13.58 16.91
CA PRO A 86 -22.77 14.60 16.88
C PRO A 86 -22.75 15.52 18.10
N VAL A 87 -21.57 15.67 18.72
CA VAL A 87 -21.38 16.57 19.88
C VAL A 87 -21.61 18.04 19.51
N ARG A 88 -21.91 18.92 20.48
CA ARG A 88 -22.25 20.32 20.19
C ARG A 88 -21.03 21.16 19.80
N TYR A 89 -21.23 22.25 19.05
CA TYR A 89 -20.14 23.19 18.72
C TYR A 89 -19.50 23.76 19.99
N ARG A 90 -20.29 24.01 21.04
CA ARG A 90 -19.76 24.40 22.36
C ARG A 90 -18.91 23.33 23.04
N ASP A 91 -19.21 22.06 22.81
CA ASP A 91 -18.47 20.93 23.40
C ASP A 91 -17.11 20.80 22.69
N HIS A 92 -17.10 20.90 21.35
CA HIS A 92 -15.86 21.07 20.58
C HIS A 92 -15.07 22.31 21.02
N ALA A 93 -15.73 23.47 21.11
CA ALA A 93 -15.08 24.72 21.54
C ALA A 93 -14.47 24.62 22.94
N TYR A 94 -15.12 23.90 23.86
CA TYR A 94 -14.59 23.63 25.18
C TYR A 94 -13.28 22.84 25.10
N LEU A 95 -13.27 21.71 24.38
CA LEU A 95 -12.10 20.85 24.27
C LEU A 95 -10.95 21.54 23.52
N LEU A 96 -11.25 22.15 22.37
CA LEU A 96 -10.28 22.90 21.56
C LEU A 96 -9.67 24.05 22.36
N GLY A 97 -10.46 24.78 23.14
CA GLY A 97 -9.95 25.85 24.01
C GLY A 97 -8.95 25.35 25.06
N ARG A 98 -9.09 24.10 25.53
CA ARG A 98 -8.11 23.47 26.45
C ARG A 98 -6.84 23.06 25.73
N ILE A 99 -6.95 22.44 24.55
CA ILE A 99 -5.80 22.05 23.74
C ILE A 99 -4.98 23.28 23.36
N LEU A 100 -5.63 24.30 22.80
CA LEU A 100 -5.02 25.58 22.44
C LEU A 100 -4.35 26.25 23.65
N GLY A 101 -5.00 26.22 24.81
CA GLY A 101 -4.45 26.71 26.08
C GLY A 101 -3.14 26.05 26.54
N LEU A 102 -2.81 24.84 26.07
CA LEU A 102 -1.56 24.16 26.36
C LEU A 102 -0.42 24.57 25.40
N GLY A 103 -0.71 25.33 24.35
CA GLY A 103 0.26 25.89 23.42
C GLY A 103 0.91 24.88 22.47
N PRO A 104 0.16 24.08 21.70
CA PRO A 104 0.73 23.25 20.65
C PRO A 104 1.36 24.13 19.55
N ARG A 105 2.27 23.55 18.75
CA ARG A 105 2.86 24.22 17.58
C ARG A 105 1.83 24.41 16.46
N ALA A 106 1.01 23.39 16.23
CA ALA A 106 -0.07 23.40 15.27
C ALA A 106 -1.18 22.45 15.75
N LEU A 107 -2.42 22.75 15.37
CA LEU A 107 -3.59 21.94 15.70
C LEU A 107 -4.35 21.62 14.41
N PHE A 108 -4.49 20.34 14.08
CA PHE A 108 -5.43 19.89 13.06
C PHE A 108 -6.70 19.34 13.73
N VAL A 109 -7.86 19.68 13.18
CA VAL A 109 -9.17 19.21 13.63
C VAL A 109 -9.82 18.41 12.52
N ASP A 110 -9.81 17.09 12.69
CA ASP A 110 -10.42 16.12 11.79
C ASP A 110 -11.92 15.97 12.09
N VAL A 111 -12.63 17.10 12.04
CA VAL A 111 -14.08 17.16 12.18
C VAL A 111 -14.62 18.06 11.08
N PHE A 112 -15.39 17.46 10.18
CA PHE A 112 -15.86 18.15 9.00
C PHE A 112 -17.12 18.99 9.29
N PHE A 113 -16.93 20.31 9.38
CA PHE A 113 -18.01 21.28 9.60
C PHE A 113 -18.54 21.86 8.30
N ARG A 114 -19.42 21.11 7.60
CA ARG A 114 -19.96 21.56 6.30
C ARG A 114 -20.98 22.71 6.40
N ARG A 115 -21.89 22.63 7.37
CA ARG A 115 -22.98 23.59 7.60
C ARG A 115 -23.30 23.67 9.09
N GLN A 116 -23.82 24.81 9.52
CA GLN A 116 -24.37 24.97 10.86
C GLN A 116 -25.62 24.09 11.04
N ARG A 117 -25.69 23.35 12.15
CA ARG A 117 -26.88 22.59 12.54
C ARG A 117 -27.95 23.51 13.12
N SER A 118 -29.18 23.35 12.68
CA SER A 118 -30.34 24.12 13.16
C SER A 118 -30.68 23.88 14.64
N THR A 119 -30.25 22.74 15.19
CA THR A 119 -30.48 22.34 16.58
C THR A 119 -29.38 22.81 17.54
N ASP A 120 -28.35 23.50 17.03
CA ASP A 120 -27.20 23.94 17.81
C ASP A 120 -26.80 25.37 17.44
N ASP A 121 -27.19 26.31 18.31
CA ASP A 121 -26.93 27.74 18.18
C ASP A 121 -25.51 28.14 18.64
N SER A 122 -24.69 27.18 19.07
CA SER A 122 -23.39 27.45 19.68
C SER A 122 -22.21 27.57 18.69
N PHE A 123 -22.47 27.55 17.37
CA PHE A 123 -21.44 27.75 16.34
C PHE A 123 -20.62 29.04 16.51
N PRO A 124 -21.20 30.21 16.86
CA PRO A 124 -20.42 31.42 17.14
C PRO A 124 -19.47 31.31 18.35
N LEU A 125 -19.69 30.35 19.27
CA LEU A 125 -18.74 30.09 20.35
C LEU A 125 -17.50 29.36 19.82
N LEU A 126 -17.68 28.40 18.90
CA LEU A 126 -16.58 27.70 18.25
C LEU A 126 -15.68 28.68 17.49
N LEU A 127 -16.27 29.54 16.63
CA LEU A 127 -15.51 30.55 15.89
C LEU A 127 -14.66 31.44 16.82
N ARG A 128 -15.25 31.93 17.93
CA ARG A 128 -14.53 32.76 18.92
C ARG A 128 -13.38 32.03 19.62
N VAL A 129 -13.47 30.72 19.82
CA VAL A 129 -12.39 29.94 20.42
C VAL A 129 -11.25 29.75 19.41
N LEU A 130 -11.58 29.45 18.15
CA LEU A 130 -10.60 29.29 17.08
C LEU A 130 -9.84 30.59 16.82
N GLU A 131 -10.56 31.69 16.64
CA GLU A 131 -10.00 33.05 16.46
C GLU A 131 -9.05 33.41 17.62
N ARG A 132 -9.47 33.15 18.87
CA ARG A 132 -8.63 33.40 20.04
C ARG A 132 -7.35 32.57 20.04
N GLY A 133 -7.42 31.30 19.64
CA GLY A 133 -6.25 30.43 19.54
C GLY A 133 -5.24 30.92 18.52
N GLN A 134 -5.73 31.29 17.33
CA GLN A 134 -4.88 31.82 16.27
C GLN A 134 -4.25 33.17 16.64
N GLU A 135 -5.07 34.15 17.07
CA GLU A 135 -4.60 35.51 17.30
C GLU A 135 -3.76 35.68 18.57
N ARG A 136 -4.19 35.07 19.69
CA ARG A 136 -3.58 35.35 21.00
C ARG A 136 -2.47 34.38 21.37
N GLN A 137 -2.54 33.16 20.89
CA GLN A 137 -1.56 32.11 21.21
C GLN A 137 -0.62 31.82 20.04
N GLY A 138 -0.91 32.37 18.86
CA GLY A 138 -0.10 32.15 17.65
C GLY A 138 -0.18 30.72 17.13
N VAL A 139 -1.15 29.93 17.60
CA VAL A 139 -1.31 28.54 17.18
C VAL A 139 -2.09 28.52 15.88
N ARG A 140 -1.48 28.02 14.81
CA ARG A 140 -2.18 27.81 13.54
C ARG A 140 -3.09 26.59 13.66
N VAL A 141 -4.38 26.80 13.41
CA VAL A 141 -5.40 25.77 13.40
C VAL A 141 -5.75 25.44 11.96
N LEU A 142 -5.67 24.15 11.62
CA LEU A 142 -6.17 23.59 10.37
C LEU A 142 -7.44 22.79 10.67
N LEU A 143 -8.48 22.93 9.85
CA LEU A 143 -9.69 22.13 9.96
C LEU A 143 -9.84 21.22 8.73
N ALA A 144 -10.55 20.11 8.90
CA ALA A 144 -11.05 19.29 7.82
C ALA A 144 -11.90 20.12 6.84
N GLY A 145 -11.48 20.15 5.58
CA GLY A 145 -12.11 20.88 4.48
C GLY A 145 -12.92 19.97 3.55
N ASN A 146 -13.06 20.38 2.28
CA ASN A 146 -13.84 19.66 1.26
C ASN A 146 -12.95 18.73 0.41
N PHE A 147 -13.55 18.15 -0.63
CA PHE A 147 -12.83 17.57 -1.77
C PHE A 147 -12.21 18.67 -2.65
N ALA A 148 -11.16 18.33 -3.38
CA ALA A 148 -10.49 19.27 -4.28
C ALA A 148 -11.47 19.82 -5.32
N GLY A 149 -11.51 21.15 -5.47
CA GLY A 149 -12.40 21.85 -6.39
C GLY A 149 -13.86 22.06 -5.92
N ASP A 150 -14.25 21.58 -4.74
CA ASP A 150 -15.58 21.86 -4.18
C ASP A 150 -15.65 23.29 -3.62
N PRO A 151 -16.67 24.10 -3.99
CA PRO A 151 -16.81 25.45 -3.46
C PRO A 151 -17.14 25.43 -1.97
N LEU A 152 -16.59 26.39 -1.23
CA LEU A 152 -16.88 26.58 0.19
C LEU A 152 -18.35 26.99 0.40
N THR A 153 -18.97 26.49 1.47
CA THR A 153 -20.26 27.01 1.95
C THR A 153 -20.05 28.32 2.74
N PRO A 154 -21.09 29.15 2.96
CA PRO A 154 -20.96 30.35 3.79
C PRO A 154 -20.45 30.10 5.22
N ASP A 155 -20.78 28.94 5.80
CA ASP A 155 -20.29 28.54 7.12
C ASP A 155 -18.80 28.13 7.07
N GLN A 156 -18.37 27.49 5.97
CA GLN A 156 -16.96 27.20 5.74
C GLN A 156 -16.15 28.46 5.45
N GLU A 157 -16.69 29.42 4.70
CA GLU A 157 -16.08 30.74 4.55
C GLU A 157 -15.94 31.45 5.91
N ALA A 158 -16.87 31.22 6.85
CA ALA A 158 -16.76 31.76 8.21
C ALA A 158 -15.67 31.07 9.03
N LEU A 159 -15.47 29.76 8.85
CA LEU A 159 -14.38 29.01 9.46
C LEU A 159 -13.03 29.42 8.87
N GLU A 160 -12.91 29.58 7.55
CA GLU A 160 -11.70 29.98 6.83
C GLU A 160 -11.13 31.33 7.33
N ARG A 161 -12.00 32.21 7.86
CA ARG A 161 -11.57 33.49 8.44
C ARG A 161 -10.86 33.36 9.79
N VAL A 162 -11.04 32.25 10.50
CA VAL A 162 -10.56 32.03 11.87
C VAL A 162 -9.73 30.75 12.05
N ALA A 163 -9.61 29.95 10.99
CA ALA A 163 -8.85 28.71 10.90
C ALA A 163 -8.60 28.41 9.41
N ASP A 164 -7.50 27.73 9.08
CA ASP A 164 -7.21 27.36 7.70
C ASP A 164 -7.97 26.06 7.35
N LEU A 165 -8.75 26.00 6.28
CA LEU A 165 -9.36 24.75 5.80
C LEU A 165 -8.35 23.96 4.98
N SER A 166 -8.17 22.68 5.31
CA SER A 166 -7.24 21.79 4.63
C SER A 166 -7.97 20.77 3.76
N LEU A 167 -7.38 20.43 2.60
CA LEU A 167 -7.90 19.40 1.73
C LEU A 167 -7.72 18.01 2.37
N ASN A 168 -8.82 17.41 2.82
CA ASN A 168 -8.84 16.07 3.41
C ASN A 168 -9.79 15.08 2.72
N GLY A 169 -10.48 15.49 1.65
CA GLY A 169 -11.29 14.61 0.81
C GLY A 169 -10.66 14.36 -0.57
N TRP A 170 -10.53 13.10 -0.99
CA TRP A 170 -10.04 12.75 -2.32
C TRP A 170 -10.56 11.39 -2.82
N SER A 171 -10.35 11.12 -4.10
CA SER A 171 -10.65 9.83 -4.74
C SER A 171 -9.65 9.53 -5.85
N GLY A 172 -9.50 8.26 -6.23
CA GLY A 172 -8.61 7.86 -7.33
C GLY A 172 -7.16 7.54 -6.95
N PHE A 173 -6.81 7.61 -5.65
CA PHE A 173 -5.44 7.35 -5.14
C PHE A 173 -5.27 5.98 -4.45
N GLY A 174 -6.30 5.12 -4.44
CA GLY A 174 -6.24 3.83 -3.74
C GLY A 174 -5.99 4.02 -2.23
N LYS A 175 -4.98 3.31 -1.69
CA LYS A 175 -4.50 3.49 -0.30
C LYS A 175 -3.45 4.61 -0.15
N ALA A 176 -3.00 5.20 -1.25
CA ALA A 176 -2.00 6.25 -1.19
C ALA A 176 -2.58 7.53 -0.59
N TYR A 177 -1.72 8.27 0.11
CA TYR A 177 -2.04 9.58 0.66
C TYR A 177 -1.56 10.65 -0.32
N PRO A 178 -2.45 11.30 -1.12
CA PRO A 178 -2.04 12.36 -2.02
C PRO A 178 -1.42 13.50 -1.21
N LEU A 179 -0.34 14.10 -1.71
CA LEU A 179 0.30 15.27 -1.14
C LEU A 179 -0.18 16.54 -1.85
N ARG A 180 -0.53 16.43 -3.14
CA ARG A 180 -1.01 17.52 -3.98
C ARG A 180 -2.10 17.03 -4.94
N ILE A 181 -3.19 17.79 -5.06
CA ILE A 181 -4.26 17.56 -6.03
C ILE A 181 -4.56 18.90 -6.73
N GLY A 182 -4.26 18.98 -8.03
CA GLY A 182 -4.24 20.24 -8.75
C GLY A 182 -3.25 21.22 -8.12
N ASP A 183 -3.76 22.37 -7.68
CA ASP A 183 -2.97 23.42 -7.03
C ASP A 183 -3.09 23.42 -5.49
N GLU A 184 -3.85 22.47 -4.94
CA GLU A 184 -4.10 22.37 -3.50
C GLU A 184 -3.23 21.28 -2.87
N PHE A 185 -2.77 21.53 -1.64
CA PHE A 185 -2.05 20.56 -0.83
C PHE A 185 -2.96 19.92 0.20
N THR A 186 -2.73 18.65 0.48
CA THR A 186 -3.50 17.90 1.47
C THR A 186 -3.03 18.16 2.89
N THR A 187 -3.88 17.84 3.87
CA THR A 187 -3.67 18.11 5.30
C THR A 187 -2.28 17.76 5.82
N ALA A 188 -1.75 16.57 5.54
CA ALA A 188 -0.46 16.16 6.09
C ALA A 188 0.69 17.00 5.52
N TYR A 189 0.64 17.35 4.23
CA TYR A 189 1.64 18.22 3.63
C TYR A 189 1.50 19.66 4.11
N GLU A 190 0.27 20.17 4.25
CA GLU A 190 0.04 21.49 4.86
C GLU A 190 0.62 21.57 6.27
N LEU A 191 0.37 20.57 7.12
CA LEU A 191 0.99 20.48 8.45
C LEU A 191 2.52 20.45 8.35
N TYR A 192 3.08 19.65 7.43
CA TYR A 192 4.53 19.57 7.21
C TYR A 192 5.13 20.94 6.82
N ARG A 193 4.51 21.66 5.88
CA ARG A 193 4.94 23.01 5.48
C ARG A 193 5.03 23.93 6.70
N ARG A 194 3.99 23.94 7.54
CA ARG A 194 3.94 24.77 8.76
C ARG A 194 5.02 24.42 9.79
N VAL A 195 5.33 23.14 9.98
CA VAL A 195 6.20 22.71 11.10
C VAL A 195 7.64 22.45 10.70
N CYS A 196 7.91 22.23 9.41
CA CYS A 196 9.24 21.93 8.89
C CYS A 196 9.80 22.97 7.91
N LEU A 197 8.96 23.76 7.23
CA LEU A 197 9.42 24.74 6.24
C LEU A 197 9.29 26.20 6.70
N GLU A 198 8.28 26.49 7.53
CA GLU A 198 8.01 27.84 8.02
C GLU A 198 8.69 28.14 9.38
N GLY A 199 9.12 29.39 9.53
CA GLY A 199 9.66 29.90 10.79
C GLY A 199 10.87 29.11 11.30
N SER A 200 10.79 28.62 12.54
CA SER A 200 11.79 27.73 13.13
C SER A 200 11.30 26.28 13.05
N PRO A 201 11.89 25.43 12.17
CA PRO A 201 11.50 24.04 12.02
C PRO A 201 11.59 23.26 13.32
N LEU A 202 10.67 22.30 13.51
CA LEU A 202 10.77 21.37 14.63
C LEU A 202 12.01 20.50 14.47
N ALA A 203 12.73 20.25 15.58
CA ALA A 203 13.91 19.38 15.60
C ALA A 203 13.61 17.94 15.16
N ALA A 204 12.33 17.54 15.20
CA ALA A 204 11.86 16.24 14.75
C ALA A 204 11.72 16.13 13.21
N CYS A 205 11.84 17.24 12.47
CA CYS A 205 11.97 17.24 11.02
C CYS A 205 13.41 16.83 10.65
N THR A 206 13.66 15.52 10.55
CA THR A 206 14.99 14.96 10.29
C THR A 206 15.30 14.79 8.81
N GLY A 207 14.26 14.64 7.99
CA GLY A 207 14.39 14.43 6.55
C GLY A 207 14.87 15.68 5.82
N ALA A 208 15.47 15.49 4.64
CA ALA A 208 15.83 16.62 3.78
C ALA A 208 14.57 17.43 3.40
N PRO A 209 14.55 18.77 3.50
CA PRO A 209 13.32 19.55 3.33
C PRO A 209 12.61 19.34 1.99
N LEU A 210 11.36 18.88 2.01
CA LEU A 210 10.50 18.67 0.85
C LEU A 210 9.72 19.96 0.52
N GLN A 211 10.26 20.77 -0.38
CA GLN A 211 9.60 22.02 -0.81
C GLN A 211 8.49 21.77 -1.83
N ASP A 212 7.54 22.71 -1.90
CA ASP A 212 6.39 22.72 -2.82
C ASP A 212 6.77 22.43 -4.28
N SER A 213 7.95 22.90 -4.73
CA SER A 213 8.46 22.72 -6.09
C SER A 213 8.84 21.27 -6.45
N HIS A 214 8.96 20.38 -5.47
CA HIS A 214 9.24 18.97 -5.70
C HIS A 214 7.95 18.15 -5.88
N LEU A 215 6.79 18.72 -5.60
CA LEU A 215 5.51 18.03 -5.66
C LEU A 215 4.76 18.41 -6.93
N GLU A 216 4.79 17.48 -7.89
CA GLU A 216 3.94 17.53 -9.08
C GLU A 216 2.48 17.22 -8.72
N ASP A 217 1.56 17.56 -9.63
CA ASP A 217 0.15 17.18 -9.47
C ASP A 217 0.02 15.65 -9.42
N GLY A 218 -0.78 15.16 -8.48
CA GLY A 218 -0.95 13.74 -8.22
C GLY A 218 0.20 13.09 -7.44
N ALA A 219 1.20 13.85 -6.97
CA ALA A 219 2.22 13.31 -6.08
C ALA A 219 1.58 12.71 -4.83
N ALA A 220 1.88 11.44 -4.55
CA ALA A 220 1.27 10.70 -3.45
C ALA A 220 2.31 9.92 -2.63
N LEU A 221 2.07 9.88 -1.32
CA LEU A 221 2.84 9.18 -0.32
C LEU A 221 2.25 7.78 -0.11
N SER A 222 3.11 6.77 -0.12
CA SER A 222 2.79 5.46 0.42
C SER A 222 3.05 5.46 1.92
N VAL A 223 1.98 5.43 2.72
CA VAL A 223 2.08 5.62 4.17
C VAL A 223 2.74 4.39 4.82
N TYR A 224 3.89 4.62 5.43
CA TYR A 224 4.71 3.59 6.05
C TYR A 224 4.56 3.62 7.57
N TRP A 225 4.11 2.49 8.13
CA TRP A 225 3.73 2.36 9.54
C TRP A 225 4.86 1.72 10.35
N GLY A 226 5.23 2.32 11.47
CA GLY A 226 6.13 1.70 12.45
C GLY A 226 5.37 0.87 13.49
N SER A 227 6.04 -0.04 14.18
CA SER A 227 5.38 -0.93 15.16
C SER A 227 5.46 -0.47 16.62
N HIS A 228 6.29 0.53 16.92
CA HIS A 228 6.60 0.94 18.29
C HIS A 228 5.62 1.98 18.83
N SER A 229 4.68 1.54 19.68
CA SER A 229 3.76 2.43 20.38
C SER A 229 4.38 3.04 21.66
N PRO A 230 4.19 4.34 21.95
CA PRO A 230 4.71 5.00 23.15
C PRO A 230 3.91 4.70 24.43
N GLY A 231 2.86 3.87 24.35
CA GLY A 231 1.95 3.55 25.45
C GLY A 231 1.06 4.72 25.89
N PRO A 232 0.09 4.46 26.79
CA PRO A 232 -0.78 5.50 27.34
C PRO A 232 0.04 6.50 28.16
N LEU A 233 -0.31 7.79 28.07
CA LEU A 233 0.35 8.83 28.87
C LEU A 233 0.02 8.70 30.36
N PHE A 234 -1.20 8.26 30.66
CA PHE A 234 -1.73 8.09 32.01
C PHE A 234 -2.32 6.68 32.14
N PRO A 235 -1.52 5.68 32.54
CA PRO A 235 -1.97 4.28 32.65
C PRO A 235 -3.22 4.10 33.52
N GLU A 236 -3.44 4.98 34.49
CA GLU A 236 -4.60 4.99 35.39
C GLU A 236 -5.94 5.29 34.69
N PHE A 237 -5.92 5.93 33.51
CA PHE A 237 -7.12 6.20 32.71
C PHE A 237 -7.19 5.31 31.46
N ALA A 238 -6.21 4.43 31.23
CA ALA A 238 -6.17 3.59 30.06
C ALA A 238 -7.28 2.52 30.13
N HIS A 239 -8.42 2.82 29.49
CA HIS A 239 -9.55 1.90 29.38
C HIS A 239 -9.36 0.88 28.25
N ALA A 240 -8.53 1.19 27.25
CA ALA A 240 -8.29 0.33 26.09
C ALA A 240 -7.10 -0.61 26.33
N SER A 241 -7.41 -1.91 26.41
CA SER A 241 -6.42 -2.99 26.35
C SER A 241 -6.00 -3.18 24.88
N CYS A 242 -5.04 -2.37 24.40
CA CYS A 242 -4.40 -2.65 23.12
C CYS A 242 -3.18 -3.54 23.33
N GLU A 243 -2.92 -4.44 22.39
CA GLU A 243 -1.71 -5.27 22.43
C GLU A 243 -0.58 -4.58 21.65
N PRO A 244 0.67 -4.63 22.14
CA PRO A 244 1.81 -4.24 21.31
C PRO A 244 1.91 -5.15 20.08
N PHE A 245 2.57 -4.65 19.05
CA PHE A 245 2.93 -5.46 17.90
C PHE A 245 4.02 -6.45 18.31
N GLU A 246 3.70 -7.75 18.26
CA GLU A 246 4.62 -8.85 18.52
C GLU A 246 4.55 -9.82 17.35
N GLY A 247 5.71 -10.23 16.84
CA GLY A 247 5.80 -11.20 15.75
C GLY A 247 7.21 -11.33 15.19
N THR A 248 7.59 -12.56 14.87
CA THR A 248 8.82 -12.85 14.12
C THR A 248 8.62 -12.61 12.62
N ALA A 249 9.72 -12.34 11.89
CA ALA A 249 9.68 -12.18 10.44
C ALA A 249 8.99 -13.35 9.71
N TRP A 250 9.17 -14.58 10.21
CA TRP A 250 8.53 -15.76 9.64
C TRP A 250 7.01 -15.78 9.84
N GLU A 251 6.51 -15.33 10.99
CA GLU A 251 5.08 -15.27 11.26
C GLU A 251 4.38 -14.24 10.37
N VAL A 252 5.01 -13.08 10.14
CA VAL A 252 4.51 -12.05 9.21
C VAL A 252 4.38 -12.60 7.79
N VAL A 253 5.43 -13.26 7.29
CA VAL A 253 5.42 -13.87 5.95
C VAL A 253 4.37 -14.98 5.85
N ARG A 254 4.27 -15.83 6.87
CA ARG A 254 3.25 -16.91 6.91
C ARG A 254 1.84 -16.34 6.86
N GLN A 255 1.55 -15.29 7.63
CA GLN A 255 0.24 -14.62 7.64
C GLN A 255 -0.08 -13.99 6.29
N ALA A 256 0.90 -13.36 5.63
CA ALA A 256 0.70 -12.78 4.30
C ALA A 256 0.36 -13.83 3.23
N VAL A 257 1.10 -14.93 3.20
CA VAL A 257 0.85 -16.05 2.27
C VAL A 257 -0.51 -16.68 2.53
N HIS A 258 -0.86 -16.89 3.80
CA HIS A 258 -2.16 -17.44 4.20
C HIS A 258 -3.32 -16.51 3.83
N GLY A 259 -3.20 -15.22 4.13
CA GLY A 259 -4.20 -14.20 3.83
C GLY A 259 -4.44 -14.04 2.32
N PHE A 260 -3.39 -14.10 1.49
CA PHE A 260 -3.54 -14.12 0.04
C PHE A 260 -4.30 -15.37 -0.44
N GLY A 261 -3.95 -16.55 0.08
CA GLY A 261 -4.63 -17.81 -0.25
C GLY A 261 -6.13 -17.80 0.12
N GLN A 262 -6.47 -17.28 1.30
CA GLN A 262 -7.86 -17.10 1.75
C GLN A 262 -8.61 -16.08 0.88
N GLY A 263 -7.99 -14.95 0.53
CA GLY A 263 -8.58 -13.91 -0.32
C GLY A 263 -8.88 -14.36 -1.75
N LEU A 264 -8.19 -15.38 -2.26
CA LEU A 264 -8.37 -15.96 -3.59
C LEU A 264 -9.42 -17.08 -3.62
N LEU A 265 -9.61 -17.79 -2.50
CA LEU A 265 -10.58 -18.89 -2.35
C LEU A 265 -11.92 -18.46 -1.74
N GLY A 266 -12.11 -17.17 -1.48
CA GLY A 266 -13.41 -16.54 -1.35
C GLY A 266 -14.19 -16.82 -0.05
N HIS A 267 -13.63 -17.51 0.95
CA HIS A 267 -14.32 -17.65 2.24
C HIS A 267 -13.43 -18.10 3.42
N LEU A 268 -13.78 -17.53 4.58
CA LEU A 268 -13.57 -17.94 5.98
C LEU A 268 -12.41 -17.32 6.78
N ASP A 269 -12.85 -16.72 7.88
CA ASP A 269 -12.16 -16.21 9.07
C ASP A 269 -11.35 -14.92 8.86
N ALA A 270 -12.07 -13.80 8.81
CA ALA A 270 -11.57 -12.60 9.48
C ALA A 270 -11.53 -12.92 10.97
N GLU A 271 -10.44 -13.55 11.43
CA GLU A 271 -10.09 -13.52 12.84
C GLU A 271 -10.26 -12.06 13.27
N GLU A 272 -11.04 -11.82 14.34
CA GLU A 272 -11.11 -10.53 15.02
C GLU A 272 -9.68 -10.11 15.34
N ALA A 273 -9.08 -9.36 14.43
CA ALA A 273 -7.69 -9.00 14.50
C ALA A 273 -7.57 -8.10 15.71
N ARG A 274 -6.95 -8.65 16.77
CA ARG A 274 -6.76 -7.96 18.05
C ARG A 274 -6.23 -6.56 17.78
N VAL A 275 -6.93 -5.54 18.27
CA VAL A 275 -6.60 -4.13 18.06
C VAL A 275 -5.20 -3.88 18.62
N LYS A 276 -4.26 -3.56 17.74
CA LYS A 276 -2.88 -3.28 18.13
C LYS A 276 -2.74 -1.81 18.50
N CYS A 277 -1.86 -1.52 19.45
CA CYS A 277 -1.69 -0.15 19.94
C CYS A 277 -1.24 0.78 18.80
N PRO A 278 -1.85 1.97 18.66
CA PRO A 278 -1.48 2.93 17.61
C PRO A 278 -0.04 3.40 17.75
N TYR A 279 0.56 3.80 16.62
CA TYR A 279 1.95 4.27 16.58
C TYR A 279 2.15 5.58 17.35
N HIS A 280 1.26 6.54 17.19
CA HIS A 280 1.33 7.82 17.89
C HIS A 280 0.70 7.77 19.27
N ARG A 281 1.14 8.69 20.14
CA ARG A 281 0.54 8.85 21.46
C ARG A 281 -0.89 9.35 21.33
N VAL A 282 -1.79 8.68 22.05
CA VAL A 282 -3.20 9.05 22.17
C VAL A 282 -3.46 9.64 23.55
N ILE A 283 -4.26 10.70 23.59
CA ILE A 283 -4.84 11.25 24.82
C ILE A 283 -6.34 11.36 24.58
N PHE A 284 -7.15 10.64 25.36
CA PHE A 284 -8.60 10.72 25.19
C PHE A 284 -9.16 12.04 25.72
N GLY A 285 -10.29 12.49 25.16
CA GLY A 285 -10.91 13.77 25.52
C GLY A 285 -11.28 13.88 27.01
N ASN A 286 -11.79 12.79 27.58
CA ASN A 286 -12.09 12.67 29.02
C ASN A 286 -10.81 12.74 29.87
N GLU A 287 -9.74 12.03 29.50
CA GLU A 287 -8.44 12.06 30.18
C GLU A 287 -7.86 13.48 30.23
N LEU A 288 -7.84 14.15 29.07
CA LEU A 288 -7.34 15.52 28.96
C LEU A 288 -8.09 16.45 29.91
N VAL A 289 -9.42 16.36 29.94
CA VAL A 289 -10.25 17.19 30.82
C VAL A 289 -10.09 16.83 32.29
N ALA A 290 -10.00 15.53 32.62
CA ALA A 290 -9.81 15.05 33.97
C ALA A 290 -8.49 15.57 34.56
N VAL A 291 -7.39 15.44 33.82
CA VAL A 291 -6.07 15.92 34.25
C VAL A 291 -6.03 17.44 34.40
N ILE A 292 -6.59 18.19 33.45
CA ILE A 292 -6.65 19.66 33.55
C ILE A 292 -7.43 20.10 34.80
N LYS A 293 -8.59 19.49 35.07
CA LYS A 293 -9.46 19.91 36.17
C LYS A 293 -8.98 19.40 37.53
N ARG A 294 -8.59 18.13 37.62
CA ARG A 294 -8.40 17.39 38.88
C ARG A 294 -7.04 16.71 39.02
N GLY A 295 -6.21 16.71 37.98
CA GLY A 295 -4.91 16.05 38.00
C GLY A 295 -3.91 16.68 38.97
N THR A 296 -2.95 15.87 39.41
CA THR A 296 -1.81 16.30 40.23
C THR A 296 -0.92 17.28 39.45
N PRO A 297 -0.04 18.04 40.13
CA PRO A 297 0.93 18.89 39.46
C PRO A 297 1.80 18.13 38.44
N GLU A 298 2.19 16.90 38.76
CA GLU A 298 3.01 16.04 37.91
C GLU A 298 2.24 15.61 36.66
N GLN A 299 0.97 15.19 36.80
CA GLN A 299 0.12 14.83 35.67
C GLN A 299 -0.12 16.04 34.75
N LYS A 300 -0.34 17.23 35.33
CA LYS A 300 -0.53 18.46 34.57
C LYS A 300 0.73 18.86 33.80
N GLU A 301 1.91 18.74 34.39
CA GLU A 301 3.17 19.00 33.68
C GLU A 301 3.45 17.93 32.62
N ALA A 302 3.13 16.66 32.89
CA ALA A 302 3.22 15.59 31.89
C ALA A 302 2.31 15.86 30.68
N LEU A 303 1.06 16.28 30.92
CA LEU A 303 0.13 16.70 29.86
C LEU A 303 0.68 17.91 29.09
N ARG A 304 1.20 18.92 29.81
CA ARG A 304 1.78 20.11 29.19
C ARG A 304 2.97 19.74 28.31
N LYS A 305 3.89 18.90 28.79
CA LYS A 305 5.03 18.40 28.00
C LYS A 305 4.58 17.53 26.83
N ALA A 306 3.46 16.83 26.95
CA ALA A 306 2.92 16.03 25.87
C ALA A 306 2.34 16.90 24.74
N ILE A 307 1.78 18.08 25.01
CA ILE A 307 1.08 18.91 24.01
C ILE A 307 1.87 20.16 23.59
N ALA A 308 2.54 20.83 24.53
CA ALA A 308 3.18 22.12 24.28
C ALA A 308 4.29 21.99 23.23
N GLY A 309 4.25 22.86 22.21
CA GLY A 309 5.21 22.88 21.11
C GLY A 309 5.14 21.69 20.14
N LYS A 310 4.13 20.82 20.27
CA LYS A 310 3.93 19.64 19.42
C LYS A 310 2.83 19.87 18.38
N VAL A 311 2.76 19.00 17.38
CA VAL A 311 1.61 18.94 16.47
C VAL A 311 0.52 18.12 17.14
N VAL A 312 -0.68 18.68 17.27
CA VAL A 312 -1.83 17.97 17.81
C VAL A 312 -2.84 17.72 16.71
N LEU A 313 -3.29 16.48 16.57
CA LEU A 313 -4.39 16.12 15.70
C LEU A 313 -5.58 15.73 16.58
N TYR A 314 -6.68 16.44 16.44
CA TYR A 314 -7.93 16.15 17.15
C TYR A 314 -8.88 15.43 16.21
N GLY A 315 -9.27 14.20 16.56
CA GLY A 315 -10.16 13.37 15.74
C GLY A 315 -11.19 12.61 16.57
N LEU A 316 -11.99 11.78 15.89
CA LEU A 316 -13.10 11.02 16.46
C LEU A 316 -12.86 9.52 16.30
N SER A 317 -13.39 8.73 17.22
CA SER A 317 -13.41 7.26 17.12
C SER A 317 -14.77 6.75 17.59
N LEU A 318 -15.72 6.62 16.66
CA LEU A 318 -17.09 6.26 16.96
C LEU A 318 -17.49 5.05 16.14
N ASP A 319 -18.15 4.09 16.78
CA ASP A 319 -18.55 2.86 16.11
C ASP A 319 -19.63 3.19 15.07
N GLY A 320 -19.47 2.63 13.87
CA GLY A 320 -20.42 2.80 12.77
C GLY A 320 -20.28 4.08 11.93
N LEU A 321 -19.42 5.05 12.29
CA LEU A 321 -19.14 6.21 11.43
C LEU A 321 -18.27 5.89 10.19
N HIS A 322 -17.76 4.66 10.06
CA HIS A 322 -16.92 4.17 8.95
C HIS A 322 -15.69 5.05 8.62
N ASP A 323 -15.32 5.98 9.51
CA ASP A 323 -14.10 6.79 9.40
C ASP A 323 -12.91 6.02 9.99
N VAL A 324 -12.62 4.88 9.37
CA VAL A 324 -11.56 3.95 9.77
C VAL A 324 -10.58 3.74 8.62
N VAL A 325 -9.29 3.75 8.96
CA VAL A 325 -8.20 3.40 8.07
C VAL A 325 -7.64 2.04 8.46
N GLU A 326 -7.31 1.23 7.44
CA GLU A 326 -6.64 -0.04 7.64
C GLU A 326 -5.12 0.16 7.67
N SER A 327 -4.52 0.03 8.85
CA SER A 327 -3.08 -0.06 9.02
C SER A 327 -2.62 -1.51 8.86
N PRO A 328 -1.58 -1.78 8.05
CA PRO A 328 -0.98 -3.11 8.00
C PRO A 328 -0.44 -3.54 9.36
N VAL A 329 0.01 -2.61 10.19
CA VAL A 329 0.68 -2.92 11.47
C VAL A 329 -0.30 -2.90 12.63
N HIS A 330 -1.24 -1.94 12.62
CA HIS A 330 -2.09 -1.68 13.77
C HIS A 330 -3.52 -2.22 13.65
N GLY A 331 -3.90 -2.72 12.47
CA GLY A 331 -5.29 -3.08 12.17
C GLY A 331 -6.12 -1.83 11.86
N GLN A 332 -7.40 -1.83 12.22
CA GLN A 332 -8.27 -0.68 12.00
C GLN A 332 -7.97 0.43 13.02
N LEU A 333 -7.72 1.63 12.52
CA LEU A 333 -7.51 2.84 13.31
C LEU A 333 -8.49 3.93 12.87
N PRO A 334 -8.85 4.88 13.73
CA PRO A 334 -9.57 6.09 13.33
C PRO A 334 -8.86 6.86 12.20
N GLY A 335 -9.63 7.47 11.29
CA GLY A 335 -9.13 8.19 10.11
C GLY A 335 -8.00 9.18 10.39
N VAL A 336 -8.08 9.90 11.52
CA VAL A 336 -7.06 10.87 11.96
C VAL A 336 -5.63 10.30 12.05
N PHE A 337 -5.48 9.00 12.30
CA PHE A 337 -4.15 8.36 12.35
C PHE A 337 -3.48 8.26 10.97
N LEU A 338 -4.26 8.26 9.89
CA LEU A 338 -3.71 8.33 8.53
C LEU A 338 -2.98 9.67 8.33
N HIS A 339 -3.59 10.78 8.75
CA HIS A 339 -2.97 12.10 8.72
C HIS A 339 -1.74 12.18 9.64
N ALA A 340 -1.82 11.58 10.84
CA ALA A 340 -0.71 11.54 11.79
C ALA A 340 0.52 10.82 11.20
N MET A 341 0.32 9.64 10.60
CA MET A 341 1.40 8.87 9.98
C MET A 341 1.92 9.51 8.71
N ALA A 342 1.05 10.06 7.87
CA ALA A 342 1.49 10.76 6.67
C ALA A 342 2.42 11.94 7.05
N LEU A 343 2.03 12.73 8.06
CA LEU A 343 2.88 13.79 8.58
C LEU A 343 4.20 13.25 9.16
N ASP A 344 4.15 12.15 9.93
CA ASP A 344 5.34 11.50 10.49
C ASP A 344 6.33 11.11 9.40
N ASN A 345 5.87 10.43 8.34
CA ASN A 345 6.72 10.02 7.22
C ASN A 345 7.34 11.24 6.53
N LEU A 346 6.58 12.32 6.31
CA LEU A 346 7.10 13.55 5.70
C LEU A 346 8.15 14.23 6.59
N MET A 347 7.92 14.31 7.91
CA MET A 347 8.88 14.86 8.87
C MET A 347 10.17 14.02 8.95
N ALA A 348 10.03 12.70 8.93
CA ALA A 348 11.13 11.75 9.08
C ALA A 348 11.99 11.67 7.81
N LEU A 349 11.35 11.56 6.64
CA LEU A 349 12.00 11.25 5.36
C LEU A 349 12.15 12.48 4.45
N GLY A 350 11.27 13.47 4.57
CA GLY A 350 11.33 14.68 3.76
C GLY A 350 11.27 14.38 2.27
N LYS A 351 12.31 14.75 1.50
CA LYS A 351 12.40 14.46 0.05
C LYS A 351 12.46 12.97 -0.29
N GLU A 352 12.89 12.13 0.65
CA GLU A 352 13.08 10.68 0.50
C GLU A 352 11.82 9.91 0.99
N TYR A 353 10.67 10.57 1.02
CA TYR A 353 9.42 9.91 1.37
C TYR A 353 9.11 8.77 0.39
N ILE A 354 8.49 7.71 0.88
CA ILE A 354 8.13 6.56 0.05
C ILE A 354 6.98 6.96 -0.88
N LYS A 355 7.24 7.03 -2.18
CA LYS A 355 6.26 7.38 -3.20
C LYS A 355 5.33 6.21 -3.46
N ALA A 356 4.04 6.52 -3.59
CA ALA A 356 3.09 5.54 -4.09
C ALA A 356 3.32 5.23 -5.57
N SER A 357 2.84 4.08 -6.04
CA SER A 357 2.93 3.69 -7.44
C SER A 357 2.18 4.69 -8.32
N ASP A 358 2.85 5.13 -9.37
CA ASP A 358 2.34 6.06 -10.37
C ASP A 358 2.35 5.40 -11.77
N ASP A 359 1.96 6.17 -12.79
CA ASP A 359 1.99 5.71 -14.19
C ASP A 359 3.39 5.29 -14.67
N PHE A 360 4.44 5.91 -14.12
CA PHE A 360 5.82 5.55 -14.46
C PHE A 360 6.15 4.16 -13.90
N ILE A 361 5.84 3.89 -12.63
CA ILE A 361 6.00 2.57 -12.02
C ILE A 361 5.13 1.52 -12.71
N GLY A 362 3.90 1.86 -13.12
CA GLY A 362 3.07 0.97 -13.94
C GLY A 362 3.77 0.51 -15.23
N ARG A 363 4.49 1.41 -15.92
CA ARG A 363 5.30 1.05 -17.10
C ARG A 363 6.54 0.23 -16.74
N VAL A 364 7.22 0.56 -15.65
CA VAL A 364 8.37 -0.18 -15.14
C VAL A 364 7.97 -1.62 -14.78
N ASN A 365 6.84 -1.81 -14.10
CA ASN A 365 6.27 -3.12 -13.77
C ASN A 365 6.02 -3.97 -15.02
N LEU A 366 5.45 -3.37 -16.07
CA LEU A 366 5.25 -4.08 -17.33
C LEU A 366 6.58 -4.48 -18.00
N ALA A 367 7.59 -3.62 -17.96
CA ALA A 367 8.91 -3.91 -18.51
C ALA A 367 9.61 -5.03 -17.72
N ILE A 368 9.57 -4.99 -16.39
CA ILE A 368 10.09 -6.04 -15.50
C ILE A 368 9.40 -7.37 -15.81
N TRP A 369 8.07 -7.35 -15.97
CA TRP A 369 7.33 -8.53 -16.35
C TRP A 369 7.82 -9.11 -17.69
N ALA A 370 7.97 -8.27 -18.72
CA ALA A 370 8.44 -8.73 -20.02
C ALA A 370 9.83 -9.38 -19.93
N VAL A 371 10.74 -8.80 -19.15
CA VAL A 371 12.08 -9.37 -18.91
C VAL A 371 11.98 -10.71 -18.18
N LEU A 372 11.17 -10.81 -17.11
CA LEU A 372 10.96 -12.05 -16.37
C LEU A 372 10.35 -13.15 -17.24
N ALA A 373 9.37 -12.81 -18.09
CA ALA A 373 8.74 -13.75 -19.01
C ALA A 373 9.76 -14.30 -20.05
N ILE A 374 10.61 -13.43 -20.59
CA ILE A 374 11.70 -13.83 -21.50
C ILE A 374 12.72 -14.70 -20.77
N PHE A 375 13.17 -14.27 -19.59
CA PHE A 375 14.12 -15.00 -18.76
C PHE A 375 13.59 -16.41 -18.43
N PHE A 376 12.32 -16.52 -18.04
CA PHE A 376 11.67 -17.79 -17.74
C PHE A 376 11.61 -18.70 -18.98
N ALA A 377 11.14 -18.18 -20.13
CA ALA A 377 11.02 -18.96 -21.37
C ALA A 377 12.38 -19.44 -21.92
N VAL A 378 13.40 -18.57 -21.89
CA VAL A 378 14.75 -18.89 -22.36
C VAL A 378 15.47 -19.82 -21.38
N GLY A 379 15.41 -19.52 -20.08
CA GLY A 379 16.09 -20.28 -19.04
C GLY A 379 15.56 -21.71 -18.90
N THR A 380 14.24 -21.90 -18.96
CA THR A 380 13.64 -23.25 -18.98
C THR A 380 14.13 -24.06 -20.18
N ARG A 381 14.13 -23.48 -21.39
CA ARG A 381 14.65 -24.14 -22.60
C ARG A 381 16.15 -24.45 -22.48
N TRP A 382 16.95 -23.52 -21.95
CA TRP A 382 18.38 -23.74 -21.77
C TRP A 382 18.65 -24.89 -20.79
N LEU A 383 17.94 -24.92 -19.67
CA LEU A 383 18.03 -26.00 -18.69
C LEU A 383 17.60 -27.35 -19.27
N GLU A 384 16.51 -27.41 -20.05
CA GLU A 384 16.10 -28.63 -20.78
C GLU A 384 17.22 -29.16 -21.68
N THR A 385 17.95 -28.28 -22.39
CA THR A 385 19.05 -28.70 -23.29
C THR A 385 20.31 -29.18 -22.55
N ARG A 386 20.49 -28.76 -21.29
CA ARG A 386 21.67 -29.07 -20.47
C ARG A 386 21.45 -30.23 -19.52
N MET A 387 20.22 -30.46 -19.08
CA MET A 387 19.85 -31.59 -18.25
C MET A 387 19.71 -32.83 -19.13
N VAL A 388 20.80 -33.60 -19.23
CA VAL A 388 20.78 -34.93 -19.87
C VAL A 388 19.81 -35.82 -19.10
N PRO A 389 18.79 -36.42 -19.74
CA PRO A 389 18.00 -37.44 -19.07
C PRO A 389 18.95 -38.58 -18.73
N VAL A 390 19.12 -38.88 -17.44
CA VAL A 390 19.75 -40.13 -17.00
C VAL A 390 18.83 -41.26 -17.43
N SER A 391 19.01 -41.71 -18.67
CA SER A 391 18.36 -42.88 -19.23
C SER A 391 18.96 -44.12 -18.58
N GLY A 392 18.51 -44.41 -17.37
CA GLY A 392 18.67 -45.73 -16.75
C GLY A 392 17.70 -46.71 -17.39
N LYS A 393 17.92 -47.07 -18.65
CA LYS A 393 17.43 -48.33 -19.25
C LYS A 393 18.60 -49.31 -19.28
N GLY A 394 18.83 -50.01 -18.18
CA GLY A 394 19.30 -51.40 -18.18
C GLY A 394 18.23 -52.15 -17.40
N GLY A 395 17.49 -53.08 -17.97
CA GLY A 395 18.03 -54.29 -18.57
C GLY A 395 18.12 -55.33 -17.46
N VAL A 396 17.16 -56.25 -17.45
CA VAL A 396 17.01 -57.39 -16.55
C VAL A 396 18.33 -58.13 -16.34
N ASP A 397 18.65 -58.48 -15.08
CA ASP A 397 19.16 -59.81 -14.73
C ASP A 397 18.89 -60.10 -13.24
N GLU A 398 18.39 -61.31 -13.01
CA GLU A 398 18.16 -61.95 -11.72
C GLU A 398 19.46 -62.25 -10.96
N ASP A 399 19.32 -62.35 -9.63
CA ASP A 399 20.20 -62.97 -8.64
C ASP A 399 21.59 -62.37 -8.34
N VAL A 400 21.74 -61.87 -7.10
CA VAL A 400 22.45 -62.54 -5.98
C VAL A 400 22.52 -61.56 -4.80
N GLY A 401 22.20 -62.05 -3.60
CA GLY A 401 22.07 -61.25 -2.38
C GLY A 401 23.36 -60.65 -1.81
N GLY A 402 23.19 -59.70 -0.89
CA GLY A 402 24.30 -59.20 -0.07
C GLY A 402 24.12 -57.79 0.49
N GLU A 403 23.96 -57.71 1.81
CA GLU A 403 24.33 -56.63 2.72
C GLU A 403 23.65 -55.24 2.66
N LYS A 404 22.99 -54.92 3.78
CA LYS A 404 22.50 -53.60 4.18
C LYS A 404 23.68 -52.69 4.54
N GLY A 405 24.07 -51.80 3.63
CA GLY A 405 24.94 -50.66 3.90
C GLY A 405 24.15 -49.38 4.22
N ALA A 406 24.43 -48.77 5.38
CA ALA A 406 23.81 -47.56 5.88
C ALA A 406 24.01 -46.36 4.91
N GLY A 407 22.93 -45.94 4.24
CA GLY A 407 22.89 -44.80 3.33
C GLY A 407 22.43 -43.52 4.02
N GLN A 408 23.35 -42.58 4.13
CA GLN A 408 23.24 -41.19 4.60
C GLN A 408 21.95 -40.46 4.13
N PRO A 409 21.10 -39.92 5.03
CA PRO A 409 19.74 -39.43 4.69
C PRO A 409 19.68 -38.02 4.03
N GLY A 410 20.75 -37.54 3.40
CA GLY A 410 20.84 -36.18 2.85
C GLY A 410 20.90 -36.06 1.32
N ALA A 411 21.48 -37.04 0.63
CA ALA A 411 21.85 -36.88 -0.79
C ALA A 411 20.70 -37.14 -1.79
N GLY A 412 19.66 -37.88 -1.38
CA GLY A 412 18.53 -38.23 -2.25
C GLY A 412 17.56 -37.08 -2.53
N LYS A 413 17.34 -36.18 -1.55
CA LYS A 413 16.44 -35.03 -1.69
C LYS A 413 17.05 -33.94 -2.60
N VAL A 414 18.36 -33.71 -2.51
CA VAL A 414 19.06 -32.74 -3.37
C VAL A 414 19.07 -33.20 -4.83
N ARG A 415 19.18 -34.51 -5.11
CA ARG A 415 19.13 -35.05 -6.48
C ARG A 415 17.74 -35.02 -7.13
N ALA A 416 16.66 -35.01 -6.35
CA ALA A 416 15.30 -34.92 -6.90
C ALA A 416 14.95 -33.50 -7.38
N ALA A 417 15.50 -32.46 -6.74
CA ALA A 417 15.29 -31.05 -7.13
C ALA A 417 15.83 -30.73 -8.54
N PHE A 418 16.83 -31.47 -9.03
CA PHE A 418 17.40 -31.32 -10.37
C PHE A 418 16.59 -32.00 -11.49
N ARG A 419 15.35 -32.45 -11.24
CA ARG A 419 14.47 -33.03 -12.28
C ARG A 419 13.49 -32.05 -12.92
N HIS A 420 13.36 -30.84 -12.38
CA HIS A 420 12.30 -29.90 -12.75
C HIS A 420 12.87 -28.51 -13.11
N PRO A 421 13.21 -28.23 -14.39
CA PRO A 421 13.74 -26.93 -14.82
C PRO A 421 12.84 -25.75 -14.44
N GLU A 422 11.53 -25.98 -14.45
CA GLU A 422 10.50 -25.03 -14.01
C GLU A 422 10.66 -24.63 -12.55
N ALA A 423 10.91 -25.56 -11.64
CA ALA A 423 11.06 -25.28 -10.22
C ALA A 423 12.29 -24.40 -9.96
N ILE A 424 13.39 -24.66 -10.69
CA ILE A 424 14.61 -23.86 -10.62
C ILE A 424 14.34 -22.44 -11.14
N MET A 425 13.71 -22.31 -12.31
CA MET A 425 13.40 -20.99 -12.88
C MET A 425 12.38 -20.20 -12.07
N PHE A 426 11.42 -20.89 -11.46
CA PHE A 426 10.46 -20.29 -10.53
C PHE A 426 11.15 -19.75 -9.26
N ALA A 427 12.07 -20.53 -8.67
CA ALA A 427 12.84 -20.10 -7.51
C ALA A 427 13.74 -18.89 -7.83
N LEU A 428 14.44 -18.93 -8.97
CA LEU A 428 15.26 -17.80 -9.45
C LEU A 428 14.39 -16.57 -9.74
N GLY A 429 13.26 -16.73 -10.42
CA GLY A 429 12.33 -15.65 -10.71
C GLY A 429 11.78 -15.02 -9.44
N THR A 430 11.39 -15.83 -8.45
CA THR A 430 10.96 -15.36 -7.12
C THR A 430 12.06 -14.54 -6.44
N LEU A 431 13.31 -15.00 -6.45
CA LEU A 431 14.43 -14.27 -5.87
C LEU A 431 14.67 -12.92 -6.57
N VAL A 432 14.54 -12.87 -7.90
CA VAL A 432 14.63 -11.62 -8.66
C VAL A 432 13.49 -10.66 -8.29
N VAL A 433 12.24 -11.15 -8.22
CA VAL A 433 11.09 -10.32 -7.82
C VAL A 433 11.32 -9.72 -6.43
N VAL A 434 11.72 -10.52 -5.45
CA VAL A 434 12.01 -10.02 -4.09
C VAL A 434 13.15 -9.00 -4.10
N ALA A 435 14.24 -9.28 -4.83
CA ALA A 435 15.37 -8.35 -4.92
C ALA A 435 14.99 -7.02 -5.56
N VAL A 436 14.15 -7.05 -6.60
CA VAL A 436 13.62 -5.84 -7.25
C VAL A 436 12.71 -5.07 -6.31
N SER A 437 11.83 -5.74 -5.56
CA SER A 437 10.96 -5.07 -4.57
C SER A 437 11.76 -4.40 -3.46
N VAL A 438 12.82 -5.04 -2.96
CA VAL A 438 13.74 -4.42 -2.00
C VAL A 438 14.47 -3.24 -2.63
N PHE A 439 14.92 -3.34 -3.88
CA PHE A 439 15.57 -2.24 -4.59
C PHE A 439 14.62 -1.04 -4.77
N MET A 440 13.36 -1.28 -5.16
CA MET A 440 12.36 -0.21 -5.31
C MET A 440 12.14 0.54 -3.99
N PHE A 441 12.03 -0.21 -2.90
CA PHE A 441 11.82 0.37 -1.57
C PHE A 441 13.06 1.07 -1.00
N SER A 442 14.23 0.45 -1.06
CA SER A 442 15.43 0.91 -0.36
C SER A 442 16.32 1.87 -1.16
N VAL A 443 16.16 1.93 -2.49
CA VAL A 443 17.03 2.74 -3.37
C VAL A 443 16.26 3.78 -4.16
N MET A 444 15.02 3.49 -4.53
CA MET A 444 14.21 4.35 -5.38
C MET A 444 13.14 5.13 -4.61
N ASP A 445 12.99 4.87 -3.32
CA ASP A 445 11.96 5.43 -2.44
C ASP A 445 10.55 5.27 -3.02
N TYR A 446 10.26 4.10 -3.58
CA TYR A 446 8.94 3.73 -4.07
C TYR A 446 8.37 2.59 -3.24
N GLU A 447 7.04 2.50 -3.20
CA GLU A 447 6.40 1.37 -2.56
C GLU A 447 6.82 0.03 -3.19
N PRO A 448 6.83 -1.06 -2.39
CA PRO A 448 7.30 -2.34 -2.87
C PRO A 448 6.46 -2.85 -4.04
N LEU A 449 7.13 -3.40 -5.05
CA LEU A 449 6.47 -4.01 -6.21
C LEU A 449 5.54 -5.16 -5.78
N ASN A 450 4.43 -5.35 -6.50
CA ASN A 450 3.44 -6.42 -6.34
C ASN A 450 4.05 -7.83 -6.42
N SER A 451 4.79 -8.23 -5.39
CA SER A 451 5.64 -9.40 -5.41
C SER A 451 4.80 -10.67 -5.48
N ILE A 452 3.67 -10.71 -4.75
CA ILE A 452 2.73 -11.83 -4.76
C ILE A 452 2.08 -12.00 -6.13
N GLY A 453 1.67 -10.91 -6.77
CA GLY A 453 1.08 -10.93 -8.12
C GLY A 453 2.06 -11.48 -9.15
N PHE A 454 3.32 -11.01 -9.12
CA PHE A 454 4.37 -11.50 -10.02
C PHE A 454 4.72 -12.98 -9.77
N ILE A 455 4.83 -13.41 -8.51
CA ILE A 455 5.11 -14.82 -8.16
C ILE A 455 3.94 -15.72 -8.60
N SER A 456 2.69 -15.27 -8.39
CA SER A 456 1.49 -16.00 -8.83
C SER A 456 1.46 -16.17 -10.35
N LEU A 457 1.85 -15.12 -11.09
CA LEU A 457 1.91 -15.13 -12.54
C LEU A 457 3.03 -16.07 -13.07
N LEU A 458 4.19 -16.08 -12.42
CA LEU A 458 5.25 -17.07 -12.68
C LEU A 458 4.76 -18.50 -12.44
N GLY A 459 4.03 -18.74 -11.35
CA GLY A 459 3.41 -20.02 -11.05
C GLY A 459 2.40 -20.45 -12.12
N ALA A 460 1.52 -19.54 -12.54
CA ALA A 460 0.53 -19.80 -13.59
C ALA A 460 1.18 -20.17 -14.92
N ILE A 461 2.23 -19.45 -15.33
CA ILE A 461 2.97 -19.74 -16.55
C ILE A 461 3.75 -21.06 -16.46
N SER A 462 4.28 -21.40 -15.28
CA SER A 462 4.88 -22.71 -15.03
C SER A 462 3.87 -23.84 -15.26
N LEU A 463 2.60 -23.66 -14.90
CA LEU A 463 1.54 -24.64 -15.12
C LEU A 463 1.07 -24.70 -16.59
N LEU A 464 1.05 -23.55 -17.28
CA LEU A 464 0.60 -23.46 -18.69
C LEU A 464 1.52 -24.20 -19.67
N ARG A 465 2.82 -24.29 -19.35
CA ARG A 465 3.86 -24.88 -20.22
C ARG A 465 3.59 -26.34 -20.61
N ASP A 466 2.98 -27.12 -19.72
CA ASP A 466 2.68 -28.55 -19.97
C ASP A 466 1.22 -28.78 -20.37
N SER A 467 0.47 -27.71 -20.68
CA SER A 467 -0.93 -27.82 -21.07
C SER A 467 -1.08 -28.34 -22.51
N LYS A 468 -2.12 -29.15 -22.74
CA LYS A 468 -2.56 -29.57 -24.09
C LYS A 468 -2.88 -28.39 -25.02
N LEU A 469 -3.05 -27.21 -24.46
CA LEU A 469 -3.33 -25.97 -25.18
C LEU A 469 -2.09 -25.49 -25.97
N GLU A 470 -0.90 -25.62 -25.37
CA GLU A 470 0.36 -25.23 -26.02
C GLU A 470 0.65 -26.10 -27.24
N SER A 471 0.50 -27.42 -27.11
CA SER A 471 0.74 -28.36 -28.22
C SER A 471 -0.24 -28.15 -29.38
N HIS A 472 -1.54 -27.97 -29.09
CA HIS A 472 -2.55 -27.72 -30.11
C HIS A 472 -2.34 -26.41 -30.89
N PHE A 473 -1.90 -25.35 -30.22
CA PHE A 473 -1.72 -24.05 -30.86
C PHE A 473 -0.44 -24.00 -31.70
N VAL A 474 0.68 -24.51 -31.17
CA VAL A 474 1.96 -24.60 -31.90
C VAL A 474 1.83 -25.44 -33.18
N GLU A 475 1.00 -26.50 -33.16
CA GLU A 475 0.74 -27.31 -34.37
C GLU A 475 -0.10 -26.60 -35.44
N ARG A 476 -0.98 -25.67 -35.05
CA ARG A 476 -1.88 -24.94 -35.97
C ARG A 476 -1.27 -23.65 -36.49
N LEU A 477 -0.37 -23.01 -35.75
CA LEU A 477 0.21 -21.71 -36.07
C LEU A 477 0.92 -21.65 -37.44
N PRO A 478 1.74 -22.64 -37.86
CA PRO A 478 2.35 -22.64 -39.19
C PRO A 478 1.31 -22.73 -40.32
N ARG A 479 0.18 -23.41 -40.08
CA ARG A 479 -0.91 -23.56 -41.08
C ARG A 479 -1.70 -22.26 -41.24
N LEU A 480 -1.87 -21.50 -40.16
CA LEU A 480 -2.51 -20.18 -40.18
C LEU A 480 -1.64 -19.13 -40.85
N LEU A 481 -0.35 -19.06 -40.47
CA LEU A 481 0.60 -18.14 -41.09
C LEU A 481 0.82 -18.47 -42.58
N GLY A 482 0.84 -19.76 -42.95
CA GLY A 482 0.90 -20.18 -44.35
C GLY A 482 -0.33 -19.76 -45.18
N ARG A 483 -1.51 -19.60 -44.57
CA ARG A 483 -2.71 -19.08 -45.26
C ARG A 483 -2.72 -17.56 -45.40
N ILE A 484 -2.15 -16.85 -44.42
CA ILE A 484 -2.10 -15.38 -44.40
C ILE A 484 -0.98 -14.85 -45.29
N PHE A 485 0.20 -15.49 -45.27
CA PHE A 485 1.39 -15.05 -46.00
C PHE A 485 1.69 -15.87 -47.28
N GLY A 486 1.08 -17.05 -47.45
CA GLY A 486 1.35 -17.93 -48.60
C GLY A 486 0.50 -17.67 -49.85
N ASN A 487 -0.28 -16.59 -49.89
CA ASN A 487 -1.20 -16.31 -51.00
C ASN A 487 -0.71 -15.22 -51.98
N SER A 488 0.56 -14.77 -51.89
CA SER A 488 1.09 -13.75 -52.82
C SER A 488 1.80 -14.31 -54.06
N ASP A 489 2.16 -15.60 -54.11
CA ASP A 489 3.02 -16.14 -55.18
C ASP A 489 2.28 -16.85 -56.32
N GLN A 490 0.95 -16.90 -56.31
CA GLN A 490 0.18 -17.64 -57.32
C GLN A 490 -0.55 -16.76 -58.34
N LYS A 491 -0.16 -15.48 -58.49
CA LYS A 491 -0.82 -14.54 -59.43
C LYS A 491 0.06 -14.00 -60.58
N THR A 492 1.22 -14.61 -60.85
CA THR A 492 2.15 -14.14 -61.92
C THR A 492 2.61 -15.24 -62.88
N ARG A 493 1.78 -16.27 -63.13
CA ARG A 493 2.11 -17.30 -64.11
C ARG A 493 0.93 -17.73 -64.99
N ASP A 494 0.24 -16.75 -65.58
CA ASP A 494 -0.56 -16.98 -66.78
C ASP A 494 -0.51 -15.73 -67.67
N GLY A 495 0.10 -15.86 -68.84
CA GLY A 495 0.08 -14.82 -69.87
C GLY A 495 1.37 -14.70 -70.67
N LYS A 496 1.64 -15.66 -71.57
CA LYS A 496 2.09 -15.38 -72.95
C LYS A 496 2.25 -16.67 -73.75
N THR A 497 1.28 -16.91 -74.62
CA THR A 497 1.36 -17.74 -75.82
C THR A 497 2.19 -17.02 -76.90
N PRO A 498 3.00 -17.75 -77.68
CA PRO A 498 3.29 -17.41 -79.07
C PRO A 498 2.61 -18.40 -80.01
N ARG A 499 1.98 -17.85 -81.07
CA ARG A 499 1.56 -18.57 -82.27
C ARG A 499 2.82 -18.91 -83.09
N GLU A 500 2.97 -20.17 -83.45
CA GLU A 500 3.73 -20.59 -84.64
C GLU A 500 2.82 -21.36 -85.59
N ALA A 501 3.10 -21.17 -86.88
CA ALA A 501 2.32 -21.57 -88.03
C ALA A 501 3.07 -22.65 -88.83
N GLY A 502 2.29 -23.48 -89.55
CA GLY A 502 2.73 -24.41 -90.60
C GLY A 502 3.03 -25.82 -90.09
N GLY A 503 2.58 -26.92 -90.68
CA GLY A 503 1.90 -27.20 -91.95
C GLY A 503 2.25 -28.64 -92.40
N GLY A 504 1.30 -29.35 -93.02
CA GLY A 504 1.45 -30.69 -93.66
C GLY A 504 1.06 -31.86 -92.75
N ASP A 505 0.23 -32.85 -93.13
CA ASP A 505 -0.06 -33.43 -94.45
C ASP A 505 -1.47 -34.05 -94.57
N THR A 506 -1.89 -34.22 -95.83
CA THR A 506 -3.05 -34.94 -96.44
C THR A 506 -4.41 -34.27 -96.50
#